data_AF-T1HDU1-F1
#
_entry.id   AF-T1HDU1-F1
#
_cell.length_a   1.000
_cell.length_b   1.000
_cell.length_c   1.000
_cell.angle_alpha   90.00
_cell.angle_beta   90.00
_cell.angle_gamma   90.00
#
_symmetry.space_group_name_H-M   'P 1'
#
loop_
_entity.id
_entity.type
_entity.pdbx_description
1 polymer ?
#
loop_
_entity_poly.entity_id
_entity_poly.type
_entity_poly.pdbx_seq_one_letter_code
_entity_poly.pdbx_strand_id
1 'polypeptide(L)'
;MIICKMFDLYGIEGLLDHFKTVRDFYDTKKTQMIAAVERHLQGLAEWNQPSGGMFLWVKINGIKNVYSMALERCVENNLLVVPGHPFMYLDRDNDCSYIRMSYSLVSEEEMDMGCAKLAEMIRAEKESLKMRSVS
;
A
#
# COMPACT_ATOMS: atom_id res chain seq x y z
N MET A 1 35.73 1.65 -8.29
CA MET A 1 34.29 1.89 -8.03
C MET A 1 33.83 0.87 -6.98
N ILE A 2 33.08 1.28 -5.94
CA ILE A 2 32.73 0.41 -4.79
C ILE A 2 31.92 -0.83 -5.22
N ILE A 3 31.01 -0.67 -6.17
CA ILE A 3 30.17 -1.76 -6.67
C ILE A 3 30.99 -2.89 -7.32
N CYS A 4 32.01 -2.57 -8.13
CA CYS A 4 32.89 -3.58 -8.71
C CYS A 4 33.64 -4.37 -7.64
N LYS A 5 34.18 -3.69 -6.61
CA LYS A 5 34.82 -4.37 -5.48
C LYS A 5 33.86 -5.27 -4.71
N MET A 6 32.59 -4.87 -4.58
CA MET A 6 31.57 -5.71 -3.95
C MET A 6 31.32 -6.98 -4.76
N PHE A 7 31.24 -6.88 -6.09
CA PHE A 7 31.10 -8.06 -6.96
C PHE A 7 32.34 -8.97 -6.91
N ASP A 8 33.54 -8.40 -6.89
CA ASP A 8 34.80 -9.16 -6.77
C ASP A 8 34.88 -9.90 -5.43
N LEU A 9 34.38 -9.28 -4.34
CA LEU A 9 34.40 -9.86 -2.99
C LEU A 9 33.30 -10.91 -2.77
N TYR A 10 32.09 -10.66 -3.28
CA TYR A 10 30.94 -11.55 -3.07
C TYR A 10 30.99 -12.75 -4.01
N GLY A 11 31.59 -12.58 -5.19
CA GLY A 11 31.43 -13.53 -6.29
C GLY A 11 29.96 -13.71 -6.67
N ILE A 12 29.70 -14.65 -7.57
CA ILE A 12 28.33 -14.98 -7.99
C ILE A 12 27.55 -15.60 -6.83
N GLU A 13 28.18 -16.46 -6.03
CA GLU A 13 27.52 -17.16 -4.91
C GLU A 13 27.05 -16.19 -3.82
N GLY A 14 27.93 -15.28 -3.37
CA GLY A 14 27.56 -14.28 -2.36
C GLY A 14 26.49 -13.30 -2.85
N LEU A 15 26.46 -13.00 -4.15
CA LEU A 15 25.39 -12.20 -4.74
C LEU A 15 24.04 -12.94 -4.71
N LEU A 16 24.04 -14.24 -5.04
CA LEU A 16 22.83 -15.07 -4.98
C LEU A 16 22.31 -15.22 -3.54
N ASP A 17 23.19 -15.37 -2.57
CA ASP A 17 22.81 -15.43 -1.15
C ASP A 17 22.27 -14.09 -0.62
N HIS A 18 22.85 -12.98 -1.08
CA HIS A 18 22.28 -11.65 -0.83
C HIS A 18 20.86 -11.53 -1.41
N PHE A 19 20.63 -12.00 -2.64
CA PHE A 19 19.30 -11.98 -3.25
C PHE A 19 18.29 -12.87 -2.53
N LYS A 20 18.70 -14.02 -1.99
CA LYS A 20 17.83 -14.84 -1.12
C LYS A 20 17.45 -14.05 0.13
N THR A 21 18.42 -13.44 0.80
CA THR A 21 18.18 -12.62 2.00
C THR A 21 17.18 -11.49 1.73
N VAL A 22 17.35 -10.76 0.61
CA VAL A 22 16.40 -9.69 0.22
C VAL A 22 15.01 -10.26 -0.09
N ARG A 23 14.93 -11.41 -0.75
CA ARG A 23 13.65 -12.07 -1.06
C ARG A 23 12.91 -12.48 0.20
N ASP A 24 13.59 -13.12 1.15
CA ASP A 24 13.00 -13.58 2.40
C ASP A 24 12.51 -12.41 3.27
N PHE A 25 13.25 -11.30 3.26
CA PHE A 25 12.83 -10.05 3.88
C PHE A 25 11.51 -9.53 3.29
N TYR A 26 11.42 -9.40 1.96
CA TYR A 26 10.20 -8.91 1.31
C TYR A 26 9.03 -9.90 1.38
N ASP A 27 9.30 -11.20 1.42
CA ASP A 27 8.26 -12.23 1.61
C ASP A 27 7.64 -12.13 3.01
N THR A 28 8.47 -11.92 4.03
CA THR A 28 8.02 -11.64 5.41
C THR A 28 7.17 -10.36 5.47
N LYS A 29 7.67 -9.25 4.90
CA LYS A 29 6.94 -7.97 4.87
C LYS A 29 5.61 -8.06 4.14
N LYS A 30 5.58 -8.75 3.01
CA LYS A 30 4.34 -9.02 2.26
C LYS A 30 3.35 -9.79 3.14
N THR A 31 3.79 -10.85 3.79
CA THR A 31 2.93 -11.69 4.64
C THR A 31 2.32 -10.87 5.79
N GLN A 32 3.12 -10.05 6.46
CA GLN A 32 2.67 -9.14 7.52
C GLN A 32 1.63 -8.13 7.00
N MET A 33 1.89 -7.49 5.85
CA MET A 33 0.97 -6.52 5.25
C MET A 33 -0.36 -7.17 4.86
N ILE A 34 -0.31 -8.36 4.24
CA ILE A 34 -1.53 -9.08 3.86
C ILE A 34 -2.37 -9.44 5.08
N ALA A 35 -1.74 -9.92 6.17
CA ALA A 35 -2.44 -10.23 7.41
C ALA A 35 -3.11 -8.99 8.02
N ALA A 36 -2.43 -7.83 8.02
CA ALA A 36 -3.01 -6.57 8.51
C ALA A 36 -4.20 -6.11 7.65
N VAL A 37 -4.08 -6.22 6.33
CA VAL A 37 -5.15 -5.86 5.39
C VAL A 37 -6.36 -6.79 5.53
N GLU A 38 -6.13 -8.10 5.67
CA GLU A 38 -7.20 -9.08 5.94
C GLU A 38 -7.94 -8.76 7.24
N ARG A 39 -7.21 -8.45 8.32
CA ARG A 39 -7.82 -8.10 9.62
C ARG A 39 -8.71 -6.86 9.56
N HIS A 40 -8.27 -5.81 8.88
CA HIS A 40 -8.89 -4.48 9.02
C HIS A 40 -9.72 -4.02 7.82
N LEU A 41 -9.38 -4.47 6.60
CA LEU A 41 -9.96 -3.96 5.36
C LEU A 41 -10.93 -4.93 4.67
N GLN A 42 -11.12 -6.14 5.22
CA GLN A 42 -12.09 -7.10 4.69
C GLN A 42 -13.50 -6.48 4.63
N GLY A 43 -14.15 -6.59 3.46
CA GLY A 43 -15.45 -5.98 3.17
C GLY A 43 -15.41 -4.47 2.87
N LEU A 44 -14.34 -3.76 3.24
CA LEU A 44 -14.15 -2.35 2.92
C LEU A 44 -13.39 -2.13 1.61
N ALA A 45 -12.49 -3.05 1.27
CA ALA A 45 -11.64 -2.98 0.10
C ALA A 45 -11.40 -4.36 -0.53
N GLU A 46 -10.92 -4.35 -1.77
CA GLU A 46 -10.44 -5.51 -2.52
C GLU A 46 -8.94 -5.32 -2.80
N TRP A 47 -8.15 -6.39 -2.69
CA TRP A 47 -6.73 -6.39 -2.99
C TRP A 47 -6.32 -7.70 -3.66
N ASN A 48 -5.22 -7.67 -4.39
CA ASN A 48 -4.59 -8.86 -4.96
C ASN A 48 -3.28 -9.13 -4.23
N GLN A 49 -3.05 -10.37 -3.82
CA GLN A 49 -1.79 -10.76 -3.21
C GLN A 49 -0.64 -10.62 -4.24
N PRO A 50 0.37 -9.78 -3.97
CA PRO A 50 1.45 -9.57 -4.92
C PRO A 50 2.38 -10.80 -4.94
N SER A 51 2.80 -11.21 -6.15
CA SER A 51 3.80 -12.27 -6.32
C SER A 51 5.23 -11.79 -6.04
N GLY A 52 5.46 -10.48 -6.01
CA GLY A 52 6.74 -9.86 -5.68
C GLY A 52 6.65 -8.33 -5.65
N GLY A 53 7.76 -7.69 -5.27
CA GLY A 53 7.87 -6.24 -5.13
C GLY A 53 7.68 -5.76 -3.69
N MET A 54 7.31 -4.49 -3.55
CA MET A 54 7.21 -3.80 -2.25
C MET A 54 5.93 -2.99 -2.07
N PHE A 55 4.99 -3.12 -3.00
CA PHE A 55 3.74 -2.37 -3.02
C PHE A 55 2.54 -3.30 -3.01
N LEU A 56 1.48 -2.85 -2.33
CA LEU A 56 0.16 -3.45 -2.39
C LEU A 56 -0.80 -2.46 -3.04
N TRP A 57 -1.56 -2.94 -4.02
CA TRP A 57 -2.62 -2.20 -4.65
C TRP A 57 -3.95 -2.59 -4.03
N VAL A 58 -4.70 -1.60 -3.58
CA VAL A 58 -5.95 -1.80 -2.86
C VAL A 58 -7.03 -0.95 -3.51
N LYS A 59 -8.14 -1.58 -3.88
CA LYS A 59 -9.33 -0.93 -4.44
C LYS A 59 -10.33 -0.72 -3.31
N ILE A 60 -10.73 0.52 -3.09
CA ILE A 60 -11.67 0.88 -2.03
C ILE A 60 -13.10 0.73 -2.54
N ASN A 61 -13.89 -0.12 -1.88
CA ASN A 61 -15.27 -0.38 -2.30
C ASN A 61 -16.16 0.80 -1.96
N GLY A 62 -17.04 1.23 -2.86
CA GLY A 62 -18.03 2.28 -2.60
C GLY A 62 -17.49 3.71 -2.57
N ILE A 63 -16.22 3.92 -2.91
CA ILE A 63 -15.63 5.25 -3.12
C ILE A 63 -15.14 5.33 -4.57
N LYS A 64 -15.73 6.21 -5.37
CA LYS A 64 -15.36 6.37 -6.78
C LYS A 64 -14.01 7.07 -6.96
N ASN A 65 -13.74 8.07 -6.14
CA ASN A 65 -12.52 8.85 -6.18
C ASN A 65 -11.87 8.92 -4.80
N VAL A 66 -10.67 8.36 -4.66
CA VAL A 66 -9.92 8.34 -3.39
C VAL A 66 -8.93 9.51 -3.24
N TYR A 67 -8.89 10.46 -4.17
CA TYR A 67 -7.86 11.51 -4.20
C TYR A 67 -7.90 12.40 -2.95
N SER A 68 -9.06 12.99 -2.64
CA SER A 68 -9.25 13.84 -1.46
C SER A 68 -9.05 13.03 -0.17
N MET A 69 -9.63 11.83 -0.10
CA MET A 69 -9.46 10.94 1.06
C MET A 69 -7.98 10.64 1.32
N ALA A 70 -7.19 10.33 0.29
CA ALA A 70 -5.79 9.95 0.40
C ALA A 70 -4.88 11.13 0.76
N LEU A 71 -5.09 12.31 0.16
CA LEU A 71 -4.18 13.45 0.33
C LEU A 71 -4.59 14.42 1.44
N GLU A 72 -5.86 14.43 1.85
CA GLU A 72 -6.35 15.30 2.92
C GLU A 72 -6.60 14.45 4.17
N ARG A 73 -7.66 13.63 4.15
CA ARG A 73 -8.12 12.91 5.35
C ARG A 73 -7.08 11.96 5.92
N CYS A 74 -6.43 11.15 5.08
CA CYS A 74 -5.39 10.22 5.55
C CYS A 74 -4.17 10.97 6.09
N VAL A 75 -3.73 12.04 5.41
CA VAL A 75 -2.58 12.84 5.82
C VAL A 75 -2.83 13.54 7.15
N GLU A 76 -4.00 14.13 7.35
CA GLU A 76 -4.44 14.73 8.62
C GLU A 76 -4.41 13.71 9.79
N ASN A 77 -4.60 12.43 9.49
CA ASN A 77 -4.59 11.34 10.48
C ASN A 77 -3.21 10.62 10.57
N ASN A 78 -2.16 11.24 10.05
CA ASN A 78 -0.79 10.71 10.00
C ASN A 78 -0.69 9.35 9.27
N LEU A 79 -1.47 9.17 8.22
CA LEU A 79 -1.46 8.00 7.36
C LEU A 79 -1.11 8.42 5.92
N LEU A 80 0.05 8.01 5.44
CA LEU A 80 0.46 8.30 4.06
C LEU A 80 0.11 7.13 3.13
N VAL A 81 -0.86 7.34 2.25
CA VAL A 81 -1.18 6.43 1.15
C VAL A 81 -1.14 7.18 -0.17
N VAL A 82 -0.70 6.53 -1.25
CA VAL A 82 -0.61 7.19 -2.55
C VAL A 82 -1.89 6.89 -3.34
N PRO A 83 -2.64 7.91 -3.81
CA PRO A 83 -3.78 7.66 -4.68
C PRO A 83 -3.32 7.04 -6.00
N GLY A 84 -4.17 6.23 -6.63
CA GLY A 84 -3.86 5.55 -7.89
C GLY A 84 -3.82 6.46 -9.12
N HIS A 85 -4.41 7.67 -9.03
CA HIS A 85 -4.52 8.64 -10.13
C HIS A 85 -3.20 8.89 -10.89
N PRO A 86 -2.03 9.09 -10.24
CA PRO A 86 -0.77 9.35 -10.95
C PRO A 86 -0.25 8.16 -11.77
N PHE A 87 -0.84 6.97 -11.61
CA PHE A 87 -0.44 5.73 -12.29
C PHE A 87 -1.45 5.28 -13.35
N MET A 88 -2.54 6.02 -13.55
CA MET A 88 -3.51 5.73 -14.60
C MET A 88 -3.09 6.38 -15.92
N TYR A 89 -3.27 5.63 -17.01
CA TYR A 89 -2.93 6.07 -18.38
C TYR A 89 -3.99 6.99 -18.99
N LEU A 90 -5.25 6.85 -18.57
CA LEU A 90 -6.39 7.67 -19.01
C LEU A 90 -6.58 8.87 -18.07
N ASP A 91 -7.21 9.94 -18.58
CA ASP A 91 -7.35 11.27 -17.96
C ASP A 91 -7.29 11.29 -16.42
N ARG A 92 -6.40 12.13 -15.87
CA ARG A 92 -6.19 12.28 -14.42
C ARG A 92 -7.45 12.73 -13.67
N ASP A 93 -8.44 13.26 -14.39
CA ASP A 93 -9.73 13.70 -13.87
C ASP A 93 -10.75 12.56 -13.73
N ASN A 94 -10.41 11.34 -14.12
CA ASN A 94 -11.31 10.20 -13.93
C ASN A 94 -11.32 9.66 -12.50
N ASP A 95 -12.49 9.18 -12.09
CA ASP A 95 -12.73 8.45 -10.85
C ASP A 95 -11.74 7.27 -10.71
N CYS A 96 -10.90 7.33 -9.68
CA CYS A 96 -10.02 6.23 -9.30
C CYS A 96 -10.29 5.79 -7.86
N SER A 97 -10.69 4.53 -7.72
CA SER A 97 -10.94 3.87 -6.43
C SER A 97 -9.70 3.21 -5.82
N TYR A 98 -8.53 3.30 -6.47
CA TYR A 98 -7.33 2.57 -6.08
C TYR A 98 -6.37 3.42 -5.26
N ILE A 99 -5.75 2.81 -4.25
CA ILE A 99 -4.61 3.33 -3.54
C ILE A 99 -3.42 2.36 -3.66
N ARG A 100 -2.22 2.91 -3.53
CA ARG A 100 -0.96 2.17 -3.49
C ARG A 100 -0.31 2.35 -2.12
N MET A 101 -0.08 1.23 -1.45
CA MET A 101 0.56 1.17 -0.13
C MET A 101 1.96 0.55 -0.28
N SER A 102 2.95 1.08 0.46
CA SER A 102 4.30 0.51 0.54
C SER A 102 4.49 -0.21 1.86
N TYR A 103 5.11 -1.39 1.84
CA TYR A 103 5.45 -2.15 3.05
C TYR A 103 6.96 -2.33 3.25
N SER A 104 7.80 -1.64 2.47
CA SER A 104 9.27 -1.81 2.53
C SER A 104 9.91 -1.29 3.81
N LEU A 105 9.40 -0.19 4.37
CA LEU A 105 10.05 0.53 5.49
C LEU A 105 9.34 0.38 6.83
N VAL A 106 8.04 0.08 6.81
CA VAL A 106 7.19 0.05 8.02
C VAL A 106 7.32 -1.26 8.78
N SER A 107 7.23 -1.22 10.11
CA SER A 107 7.18 -2.39 10.99
C SER A 107 5.84 -3.11 10.89
N GLU A 108 5.75 -4.34 11.40
CA GLU A 108 4.46 -5.07 11.44
C GLU A 108 3.39 -4.33 12.24
N GLU A 109 3.77 -3.74 13.37
CA GLU A 109 2.89 -2.94 14.22
C GLU A 109 2.38 -1.69 13.48
N GLU A 110 3.28 -1.00 12.75
CA GLU A 110 2.92 0.16 11.93
C GLU A 110 1.99 -0.23 10.78
N MET A 111 2.19 -1.41 10.16
CA MET A 111 1.27 -1.93 9.14
C MET A 111 -0.12 -2.17 9.72
N ASP A 112 -0.21 -2.81 10.89
CA ASP A 112 -1.48 -3.10 11.54
C ASP A 112 -2.23 -1.82 11.92
N MET A 113 -1.56 -0.90 12.63
CA MET A 113 -2.11 0.40 12.98
C MET A 113 -2.51 1.23 11.75
N GLY A 114 -1.68 1.21 10.70
CA GLY A 114 -1.96 1.91 9.45
C GLY A 114 -3.19 1.38 8.73
N CYS A 115 -3.36 0.05 8.68
CA CYS A 115 -4.55 -0.58 8.10
C CYS A 115 -5.80 -0.32 8.93
N ALA A 116 -5.71 -0.34 10.26
CA ALA A 116 -6.82 0.01 11.15
C ALA A 116 -7.29 1.45 10.93
N LYS A 117 -6.36 2.42 10.92
CA LYS A 117 -6.67 3.82 10.61
C LYS A 117 -7.28 3.98 9.22
N LEU A 118 -6.74 3.28 8.22
CA LEU A 118 -7.29 3.31 6.87
C LEU A 118 -8.75 2.84 6.84
N ALA A 119 -9.09 1.79 7.59
CA ALA A 119 -10.46 1.31 7.71
C ALA A 119 -11.42 2.40 8.25
N GLU A 120 -10.98 3.13 9.28
CA GLU A 120 -11.73 4.26 9.85
C GLU A 120 -11.92 5.37 8.81
N MET A 121 -10.86 5.75 8.09
CA MET A 121 -10.94 6.80 7.07
C MET A 121 -11.88 6.43 5.93
N ILE A 122 -11.88 5.17 5.49
CA ILE A 122 -12.79 4.66 4.46
C ILE A 122 -14.25 4.74 4.95
N ARG A 123 -14.53 4.36 6.20
CA ARG A 123 -15.88 4.43 6.77
C ARG A 123 -16.37 5.87 6.87
N ALA A 124 -15.54 6.77 7.41
CA ALA A 124 -15.85 8.19 7.52
C ALA A 124 -16.10 8.83 6.16
N GLU A 125 -15.32 8.49 5.14
CA GLU A 125 -15.52 9.01 3.79
C GLU A 125 -16.81 8.49 3.16
N LYS A 126 -17.15 7.21 3.35
CA LYS A 126 -18.44 6.67 2.91
C LYS A 126 -19.63 7.36 3.56
N GLU A 127 -19.54 7.68 4.85
CA GLU A 127 -20.59 8.42 5.56
C GLU A 127 -20.73 9.84 5.04
N SER A 128 -19.62 10.56 4.85
CA SER A 128 -19.59 11.89 4.23
C SER A 128 -20.26 11.90 2.85
N LEU A 129 -19.95 10.92 2.00
CA LEU A 129 -20.54 10.79 0.66
C LEU A 129 -22.05 10.49 0.71
N LYS A 130 -22.51 9.69 1.67
CA LYS A 130 -23.95 9.45 1.88
C LYS A 130 -24.67 10.73 2.29
N MET A 131 -24.09 11.53 3.18
CA MET A 131 -24.71 12.79 3.60
C MET A 131 -24.82 13.80 2.44
N ARG A 132 -23.80 13.87 1.58
CA ARG A 132 -23.78 14.74 0.39
C ARG A 132 -24.74 14.32 -0.74
N SER A 133 -25.20 13.07 -0.74
CA SER A 133 -26.13 12.55 -1.75
C SER A 133 -27.60 12.63 -1.33
N VAL A 134 -27.86 12.97 -0.05
CA VAL A 134 -29.21 13.17 0.51
C VAL A 134 -29.60 14.66 0.57
N SER A 135 -28.62 15.57 0.47
CA SER A 135 -28.77 17.02 0.32
C SER A 135 -28.87 17.43 -1.15
#